data_AF-A0A537ZV86-F1
#
_entry.id   AF-A0A537ZV86-F1
#
_cell.length_a   1.000
_cell.length_b   1.000
_cell.length_c   1.000
_cell.angle_alpha   90.00
_cell.angle_beta   90.00
_cell.angle_gamma   90.00
#
_symmetry.space_group_name_H-M   'P 1'
#
loop_
_entity.id
_entity.type
_entity.pdbx_description
1 polymer ?
#
loop_
_entity_poly.entity_id
_entity_poly.type
_entity_poly.pdbx_seq_one_letter_code
_entity_poly.pdbx_strand_id
1 'polypeptide(L)' 'MHLRPPSIDRGVTSFLWALGLALFIWLGLMGIGVHRGTALMVALLSFGAIFLYVRTQGGDT' A
#
# COMPACT_ATOMS: atom_id res chain seq x y z
N MET A 1 31.16 -2.67 -13.52
CA MET A 1 29.80 -3.23 -13.71
C MET A 1 28.79 -2.20 -13.22
N HIS A 2 28.08 -1.55 -14.13
CA HIS A 2 26.94 -0.70 -13.78
C HIS A 2 25.79 -1.65 -13.41
N LEU A 3 25.67 -1.98 -12.11
CA LEU A 3 24.55 -2.75 -11.59
C LEU A 3 23.32 -1.87 -11.72
N ARG A 4 22.70 -1.87 -12.90
CA ARG A 4 21.34 -1.38 -13.04
C ARG A 4 20.50 -2.29 -12.14
N PRO A 5 19.96 -1.79 -11.02
CA PRO A 5 19.12 -2.62 -10.19
C PRO A 5 18.00 -3.17 -11.07
N PRO A 6 17.62 -4.45 -10.89
CA PRO A 6 16.55 -5.04 -11.67
C PRO A 6 15.33 -4.12 -11.56
N SER A 7 14.83 -3.66 -12.70
CA SER A 7 13.62 -2.83 -12.73
C SER A 7 12.46 -3.71 -12.31
N ILE A 8 12.13 -3.67 -11.02
CA ILE A 8 10.90 -4.29 -10.52
C ILE A 8 9.73 -3.61 -11.23
N ASP A 9 8.77 -4.41 -11.71
CA ASP A 9 7.58 -3.89 -12.35
C ASP A 9 6.91 -2.89 -11.41
N ARG A 10 6.62 -1.68 -11.93
CA ARG A 10 5.99 -0.61 -11.14
C ARG A 10 4.67 -1.07 -10.51
N GLY A 11 3.93 -1.97 -11.17
CA GLY A 11 2.73 -2.61 -10.63
C GLY A 11 3.00 -3.40 -9.35
N VAL A 12 4.09 -4.17 -9.33
CA VAL A 12 4.51 -4.96 -8.16
C VAL A 12 4.92 -4.03 -7.03
N THR A 13 5.70 -2.98 -7.31
CA THR A 13 6.08 -1.99 -6.29
C THR A 13 4.86 -1.26 -5.71
N SER A 14 3.91 -0.82 -6.56
CA SER A 14 2.67 -0.18 -6.08
C SER A 14 1.81 -1.11 -5.24
N PHE A 15 1.73 -2.39 -5.61
CA PHE A 15 0.97 -3.39 -4.86
C PHE A 15 1.59 -3.65 -3.49
N LEU A 16 2.91 -3.77 -3.43
CA LEU A 16 3.62 -4.04 -2.17
C LEU A 16 3.47 -2.90 -1.16
N TRP A 17 3.55 -1.65 -1.63
CA TRP A 17 3.30 -0.48 -0.80
C TRP A 17 1.84 -0.40 -0.33
N ALA A 18 0.88 -0.60 -1.23
CA ALA A 18 -0.53 -0.60 -0.89
C ALA A 18 -0.86 -1.68 0.15
N LEU A 19 -0.37 -2.90 -0.05
CA LEU A 19 -0.60 -4.02 0.86
C LEU A 19 0.04 -3.77 2.23
N GLY A 20 1.32 -3.37 2.25
CA GLY A 20 2.04 -3.13 3.50
C GLY A 20 1.40 -2.03 4.35
N LEU A 21 1.05 -0.91 3.74
CA LEU A 21 0.44 0.21 4.44
C LEU A 21 -1.02 -0.07 4.85
N ALA A 22 -1.80 -0.76 4.02
CA ALA A 22 -3.16 -1.17 4.40
C ALA A 22 -3.16 -2.13 5.58
N LEU A 23 -2.21 -3.08 5.63
CA LEU A 23 -2.02 -3.97 6.76
C LEU A 23 -1.58 -3.21 8.02
N PHE A 24 -0.66 -2.25 7.88
CA PHE A 24 -0.26 -1.39 8.99
C PHE A 24 -1.44 -0.63 9.59
N ILE A 25 -2.29 -0.03 8.75
CA ILE A 25 -3.51 0.67 9.19
C ILE A 25 -4.48 -0.31 9.87
N TRP A 26 -4.71 -1.48 9.27
CA TRP A 26 -5.62 -2.48 9.83
C TRP A 26 -5.20 -2.95 11.22
N LEU A 27 -3.92 -3.30 11.38
CA LEU A 27 -3.34 -3.72 12.66
C LEU A 27 -3.37 -2.57 13.69
N GLY A 28 -3.08 -1.34 13.27
CA GLY A 28 -3.17 -0.15 14.12
C GLY A 28 -4.60 0.09 14.63
N LEU A 29 -5.60 -0.02 13.76
CA LEU A 29 -7.02 0.11 14.11
C LEU A 29 -7.46 -0.98 15.08
N MET A 30 -7.01 -2.23 14.88
CA MET A 30 -7.27 -3.30 15.84
C MET A 30 -6.57 -3.05 17.19
N GLY A 31 -5.37 -2.49 17.18
CA GLY A 31 -4.60 -2.17 18.39
C GLY A 31 -5.27 -1.12 19.29
N ILE A 32 -6.03 -0.18 18.71
CA ILE A 32 -6.78 0.84 19.45
C ILE A 32 -8.24 0.45 19.73
N GLY A 33 -8.63 -0.80 19.45
CA GLY A 33 -9.96 -1.33 19.76
C GLY A 33 -11.07 -0.95 18.77
N VAL A 34 -10.75 -0.54 17.54
CA VAL A 34 -11.78 -0.30 16.51
C VAL A 34 -12.49 -1.60 16.15
N HIS A 35 -13.80 -1.51 15.91
CA HIS A 35 -14.62 -2.63 15.46
C HIS A 35 -14.04 -3.28 14.18
N ARG A 36 -13.99 -4.62 14.16
CA ARG A 36 -13.33 -5.40 13.09
C ARG A 36 -13.84 -5.05 11.69
N GLY A 37 -15.16 -4.88 11.54
CA GLY A 37 -15.77 -4.51 10.26
C GLY A 37 -15.31 -3.13 9.77
N THR A 38 -15.26 -2.15 10.68
CA THR A 38 -14.81 -0.78 10.35
C THR A 38 -13.31 -0.77 10.04
N ALA A 39 -12.51 -1.49 10.83
CA ALA A 39 -11.08 -1.61 10.61
C ALA A 39 -10.75 -2.22 9.23
N LEU A 40 -11.46 -3.28 8.84
CA LEU A 40 -11.29 -3.91 7.53
C LEU A 40 -11.72 -2.98 6.39
N MET A 41 -12.85 -2.27 6.54
CA MET A 41 -13.34 -1.34 5.52
C MET A 41 -12.34 -0.21 5.28
N VAL A 42 -11.83 0.41 6.34
CA VAL A 42 -10.82 1.48 6.26
C VAL A 42 -9.53 0.97 5.63
N ALA A 43 -9.10 -0.24 5.96
CA ALA A 43 -7.92 -0.86 5.35
C ALA A 43 -8.08 -1.08 3.84
N LEU A 44 -9.25 -1.56 3.39
CA LEU A 44 -9.55 -1.76 1.96
C LEU A 44 -9.61 -0.45 1.18
N LEU A 45 -10.26 0.58 1.73
CA LEU A 45 -10.27 1.92 1.11
C LEU A 45 -8.86 2.49 1.02
N SER A 46 -8.08 2.35 2.10
CA SER A 46 -6.69 2.81 2.14
C SER A 46 -5.83 2.06 1.13
N PHE A 47 -5.99 0.74 1.01
CA PHE A 47 -5.30 -0.08 0.00
C PHE A 47 -5.55 0.47 -1.41
N GLY A 48 -6.81 0.69 -1.78
CA GLY A 48 -7.16 1.23 -3.10
C GLY A 48 -6.58 2.62 -3.34
N ALA A 49 -6.68 3.52 -2.36
CA ALA A 49 -6.14 4.87 -2.44
C ALA A 49 -4.61 4.87 -2.59
N ILE A 50 -3.89 4.10 -1.78
CA ILE A 50 -2.43 3.99 -1.83
C ILE A 50 -1.98 3.34 -3.14
N PHE A 51 -2.66 2.28 -3.57
CA PHE A 51 -2.35 1.60 -4.83
C PHE A 51 -2.45 2.56 -6.00
N LEU A 52 -3.57 3.27 -6.14
CA LEU A 52 -3.78 4.25 -7.21
C LEU A 52 -2.78 5.41 -7.12
N TYR A 53 -2.52 5.92 -5.91
CA TYR A 53 -1.55 6.99 -5.69
C TYR A 53 -0.15 6.61 -6.15
N VAL A 54 0.39 5.48 -5.66
CA VAL A 54 1.74 5.02 -6.02
C VAL A 54 1.82 4.63 -7.49
N ARG A 55 0.75 4.03 -8.04
CA ARG A 55 0.69 3.62 -9.44
C ARG A 55 0.73 4.81 -10.40
N THR A 56 0.06 5.91 -10.06
CA THR A 56 -0.04 7.10 -10.91
C THR A 56 1.13 8.06 -10.71
N GLN A 57 1.58 8.27 -9.47
CA GLN A 57 2.60 9.28 -9.13
C GLN A 57 4.05 8.77 -9.20
N GLY A 58 4.28 7.46 -9.31
CA GLY A 58 5.65 6.91 -9.42
C GLY A 58 6.37 7.23 -10.74
N GLY A 59 5.71 7.96 -11.66
CA GLY A 59 6.18 8.31 -13.00
C GLY A 59 6.90 9.63 -13.15
N ASP A 60 6.80 10.50 -12.16
CA ASP A 60 7.27 11.88 -12.28
C ASP A 60 8.66 12.04 -11.68
N THR A 61 9.69 11.79 -12.49
CA THR A 61 10.99 12.50 -12.57
C THR A 61 11.83 11.92 -13.70
#